data_AF-A0A2N2S4E6-F1
#
_entry.id   AF-A0A2N2S4E6-F1
#
_cell.length_a   1.000
_cell.length_b   1.000
_cell.length_c   1.000
_cell.angle_alpha   90.00
_cell.angle_beta   90.00
_cell.angle_gamma   90.00
#
_symmetry.space_group_name_H-M   'P 1'
#
loop_
_entity.id
_entity.type
_entity.pdbx_description
1 polymer ?
#
loop_
_entity_poly.entity_id
_entity_poly.type
_entity_poly.pdbx_seq_one_letter_code
_entity_poly.pdbx_strand_id
1 'polypeptide(L)'
;ALNPYGAQIDSIGVAVRRIGFTALRGLAFAVASEQLAGDHRSPNMRTLGYGLWIRSVDVASWCFALARRTRAANPDTALLAGMMTHIGQFLLIARASEYPAMERNIDRFGRFVEGLHDRVGLAVLEVFDVPETILDGLDAGQGYTGTWPPDSLHSIVHLASLVSEHPNPFDGLLGRHPPRGPAAAAELGMDPGELLPLLADSHEERQQILDAVRG
;
A
#
# COMPACT_ATOMS: atom_id res chain seq x y z
N ALA A 1 -3.65 54.89 10.23
CA ALA A 1 -2.65 54.01 10.89
C ALA A 1 -2.16 52.98 9.88
N LEU A 2 -0.88 52.60 9.93
CA LEU A 2 -0.12 51.87 8.90
C LEU A 2 0.39 50.51 9.45
N ASN A 3 0.31 49.48 8.60
CA ASN A 3 1.12 48.24 8.49
C ASN A 3 0.92 47.08 9.52
N PRO A 4 1.44 45.83 9.33
CA PRO A 4 1.87 45.02 8.15
C PRO A 4 1.40 43.53 8.16
N TYR A 5 1.54 42.81 7.03
CA TYR A 5 1.36 41.34 6.83
C TYR A 5 -0.05 40.74 7.00
N GLY A 6 -0.56 40.20 5.88
CA GLY A 6 -1.72 39.32 5.86
C GLY A 6 -2.03 38.90 4.44
N ALA A 7 -1.08 38.22 3.79
CA ALA A 7 -1.33 37.58 2.50
C ALA A 7 -2.50 36.59 2.67
N GLN A 8 -3.62 36.84 2.02
CA GLN A 8 -4.69 35.85 1.87
C GLN A 8 -4.80 35.45 0.40
N ILE A 9 -3.81 34.63 0.04
CA ILE A 9 -3.89 33.43 -0.80
C ILE A 9 -4.96 33.52 -1.89
N ASP A 10 -4.52 34.01 -3.05
CA ASP A 10 -5.20 33.81 -4.31
C ASP A 10 -5.38 32.32 -4.58
N SER A 11 -6.56 31.99 -5.09
CA SER A 11 -7.11 30.66 -5.34
C SER A 11 -6.24 29.75 -6.25
N ILE A 12 -5.18 29.18 -5.67
CA ILE A 12 -4.38 28.07 -6.24
C ILE A 12 -5.20 26.76 -6.29
N GLY A 13 -6.31 26.68 -5.55
CA GLY A 13 -7.20 25.52 -5.52
C GLY A 13 -7.87 25.16 -6.85
N VAL A 14 -7.84 26.00 -7.87
CA VAL A 14 -8.32 25.60 -9.21
C VAL A 14 -7.44 24.48 -9.81
N ALA A 15 -6.19 24.30 -9.34
CA ALA A 15 -5.35 23.14 -9.64
C ALA A 15 -5.88 21.80 -9.06
N VAL A 16 -6.74 21.87 -8.03
CA VAL A 16 -7.49 20.72 -7.46
C VAL A 16 -8.42 20.08 -8.51
N ARG A 17 -8.80 20.81 -9.58
CA ARG A 17 -9.72 20.31 -10.61
C ARG A 17 -9.11 19.31 -11.62
N ARG A 18 -7.79 19.07 -11.63
CA ARG A 18 -7.15 18.10 -12.56
C ARG A 18 -6.47 16.90 -11.90
N ILE A 19 -6.05 16.99 -10.64
CA ILE A 19 -5.38 15.89 -9.90
C ILE A 19 -6.37 15.09 -9.04
N GLY A 20 -7.52 15.69 -8.69
CA GLY A 20 -8.52 15.10 -7.79
C GLY A 20 -9.29 13.89 -8.29
N PHE A 21 -9.16 13.43 -9.55
CA PHE A 21 -9.97 12.30 -10.06
C PHE A 21 -9.39 10.91 -9.75
N THR A 22 -8.07 10.81 -9.49
CA THR A 22 -7.41 9.56 -9.07
C THR A 22 -7.49 9.39 -7.55
N ALA A 23 -7.31 10.47 -6.79
CA ALA A 23 -7.56 10.51 -5.35
C ALA A 23 -9.03 10.19 -5.01
N LEU A 24 -9.99 10.67 -5.82
CA LEU A 24 -11.42 10.35 -5.70
C LEU A 24 -11.74 8.88 -6.03
N ARG A 25 -10.99 8.21 -6.93
CA ARG A 25 -11.14 6.78 -7.21
C ARG A 25 -10.56 5.89 -6.10
N GLY A 26 -9.39 6.24 -5.56
CA GLY A 26 -8.79 5.53 -4.42
C GLY A 26 -9.64 5.64 -3.15
N LEU A 27 -10.20 6.83 -2.88
CA LEU A 27 -11.17 7.04 -1.80
C LEU A 27 -12.48 6.27 -2.05
N ALA A 28 -13.02 6.28 -3.28
CA ALA A 28 -14.20 5.49 -3.64
C ALA A 28 -13.98 3.97 -3.54
N PHE A 29 -12.74 3.50 -3.72
CA PHE A 29 -12.35 2.10 -3.55
C PHE A 29 -12.23 1.71 -2.06
N ALA A 30 -11.59 2.57 -1.27
CA ALA A 30 -11.55 2.43 0.19
C ALA A 30 -12.98 2.42 0.77
N VAL A 31 -13.85 3.32 0.30
CA VAL A 31 -15.28 3.39 0.67
C VAL A 31 -16.09 2.20 0.14
N ALA A 32 -15.85 1.70 -1.07
CA ALA A 32 -16.54 0.50 -1.57
C ALA A 32 -16.10 -0.79 -0.85
N SER A 33 -14.83 -0.88 -0.45
CA SER A 33 -14.28 -1.97 0.38
C SER A 33 -14.82 -1.90 1.82
N GLU A 34 -14.99 -0.69 2.35
CA GLU A 34 -15.61 -0.40 3.65
C GLU A 34 -17.15 -0.59 3.62
N GLN A 35 -17.84 -0.38 2.50
CA GLN A 35 -19.29 -0.64 2.34
C GLN A 35 -19.60 -2.12 2.08
N LEU A 36 -18.68 -2.88 1.47
CA LEU A 36 -18.72 -4.34 1.53
C LEU A 36 -18.42 -4.86 2.94
N ALA A 37 -17.91 -3.99 3.83
CA ALA A 37 -17.79 -4.19 5.27
C ALA A 37 -19.02 -3.74 6.07
N GLY A 38 -20.21 -3.74 5.46
CA GLY A 38 -21.49 -3.89 6.17
C GLY A 38 -21.50 -5.19 7.00
N ASP A 39 -20.99 -5.07 8.21
CA ASP A 39 -20.30 -6.10 8.97
C ASP A 39 -21.21 -7.24 9.49
N HIS A 40 -21.15 -8.39 8.81
CA HIS A 40 -21.54 -9.71 9.35
C HIS A 40 -20.30 -10.61 9.51
N ARG A 41 -19.09 -10.04 9.50
CA ARG A 41 -17.87 -10.82 9.58
C ARG A 41 -17.63 -11.27 11.01
N SER A 42 -16.93 -12.38 11.14
CA SER A 42 -16.49 -12.82 12.46
C SER A 42 -15.39 -11.93 13.03
N PRO A 43 -15.17 -11.97 14.35
CA PRO A 43 -14.09 -11.23 15.00
C PRO A 43 -12.73 -11.44 14.34
N ASN A 44 -12.42 -12.68 13.93
CA ASN A 44 -11.14 -13.02 13.29
C ASN A 44 -10.96 -12.29 11.95
N MET A 45 -12.00 -12.26 11.11
CA MET A 45 -11.94 -11.58 9.81
C MET A 45 -11.83 -10.07 9.95
N ARG A 46 -12.47 -9.48 10.97
CA ARG A 46 -12.29 -8.06 11.28
C ARG A 46 -10.85 -7.74 11.68
N THR A 47 -10.25 -8.55 12.54
CA THR A 47 -8.86 -8.38 12.95
C THR A 47 -7.90 -8.47 11.77
N LEU A 48 -8.09 -9.47 10.89
CA LEU A 48 -7.28 -9.60 9.67
C LEU A 48 -7.48 -8.39 8.74
N GLY A 49 -8.72 -7.98 8.49
CA GLY A 49 -9.03 -6.85 7.62
C GLY A 49 -8.43 -5.53 8.13
N TYR A 50 -8.52 -5.28 9.44
CA TYR A 50 -7.93 -4.09 10.05
C TYR A 50 -6.40 -4.10 9.99
N GLY A 51 -5.75 -5.23 10.30
CA GLY A 51 -4.30 -5.36 10.17
C GLY A 51 -3.83 -5.13 8.74
N LEU A 52 -4.59 -5.65 7.76
CA LEU A 52 -4.30 -5.49 6.35
C LEU A 52 -4.49 -4.04 5.86
N TRP A 53 -5.50 -3.35 6.40
CA TRP A 53 -5.73 -1.92 6.16
C TRP A 53 -4.54 -1.09 6.60
N ILE A 54 -4.10 -1.23 7.85
CA ILE A 54 -2.97 -0.46 8.36
C ILE A 54 -1.72 -0.71 7.51
N ARG A 55 -1.44 -1.97 7.16
CA ARG A 55 -0.31 -2.31 6.28
C ARG A 55 -0.43 -1.66 4.90
N SER A 56 -1.61 -1.69 4.29
CA SER A 56 -1.81 -1.12 2.95
C SER A 56 -1.58 0.39 2.93
N VAL A 57 -2.08 1.09 3.95
CA VAL A 57 -1.84 2.53 4.13
C VAL A 57 -0.35 2.83 4.34
N ASP A 58 0.35 2.01 5.14
CA ASP A 58 1.78 2.17 5.39
C ASP A 58 2.62 1.97 4.11
N VAL A 59 2.36 0.90 3.37
CA VAL A 59 3.02 0.62 2.08
C VAL A 59 2.76 1.74 1.08
N ALA A 60 1.50 2.19 0.93
CA ALA A 60 1.15 3.29 0.05
C ALA A 60 1.90 4.59 0.42
N SER A 61 1.98 4.90 1.71
CA SER A 61 2.69 6.08 2.22
C SER A 61 4.18 6.03 1.90
N TRP A 62 4.81 4.85 2.04
CA TRP A 62 6.19 4.63 1.61
C TRP A 62 6.35 4.78 0.09
N CYS A 63 5.46 4.20 -0.72
CA CYS A 63 5.51 4.34 -2.17
C CYS A 63 5.49 5.81 -2.60
N PHE A 64 4.62 6.62 -2.00
CA PHE A 64 4.54 8.05 -2.29
C PHE A 64 5.83 8.79 -1.94
N ALA A 65 6.34 8.59 -0.72
CA ALA A 65 7.54 9.28 -0.23
C ALA A 65 8.79 8.87 -1.02
N LEU A 66 8.97 7.57 -1.29
CA LEU A 66 10.08 7.06 -2.09
C LEU A 66 10.01 7.60 -3.52
N ALA A 67 8.84 7.60 -4.16
CA ALA A 67 8.66 8.14 -5.51
C ALA A 67 9.00 9.63 -5.60
N ARG A 68 8.63 10.42 -4.58
CA ARG A 68 9.01 11.84 -4.50
C ARG A 68 10.51 12.03 -4.35
N ARG A 69 11.14 11.22 -3.49
CA ARG A 69 12.56 11.33 -3.17
C ARG A 69 13.45 10.90 -4.33
N THR A 70 13.14 9.77 -4.97
CA THR A 70 13.96 9.20 -6.05
C THR A 70 13.57 9.68 -7.44
N ARG A 71 12.35 10.21 -7.61
CA ARG A 71 11.73 10.58 -8.89
C ARG A 71 11.55 9.42 -9.87
N ALA A 72 11.59 8.19 -9.38
CA ALA A 72 11.44 6.99 -10.20
C ALA A 72 10.02 6.74 -10.73
N ALA A 73 9.02 7.37 -10.12
CA ALA A 73 7.64 7.30 -10.57
C ALA A 73 6.87 8.58 -10.21
N ASN A 74 5.69 8.77 -10.81
CA ASN A 74 4.75 9.78 -10.34
C ASN A 74 4.27 9.41 -8.92
N PRO A 75 4.37 10.31 -7.92
CA PRO A 75 4.03 10.00 -6.53
C PRO A 75 2.59 9.53 -6.32
N ASP A 76 1.61 10.15 -6.98
CA ASP A 76 0.20 9.77 -6.85
C ASP A 76 -0.07 8.38 -7.44
N THR A 77 0.63 8.05 -8.52
CA THR A 77 0.60 6.71 -9.14
C THR A 77 1.22 5.67 -8.21
N ALA A 78 2.34 6.00 -7.55
CA ALA A 78 2.99 5.12 -6.59
C ALA A 78 2.14 4.89 -5.32
N LEU A 79 1.50 5.94 -4.82
CA LEU A 79 0.53 5.85 -3.72
C LEU A 79 -0.60 4.87 -4.06
N LEU A 80 -1.19 5.01 -5.26
CA LEU A 80 -2.26 4.13 -5.73
C LEU A 80 -1.79 2.68 -5.87
N ALA A 81 -0.61 2.46 -6.46
CA ALA A 81 -0.03 1.12 -6.57
C ALA A 81 0.16 0.47 -5.19
N GLY A 82 0.75 1.19 -4.23
CA GLY A 82 0.91 0.66 -2.87
C GLY A 82 -0.41 0.35 -2.15
N MET A 83 -1.48 1.10 -2.42
CA MET A 83 -2.83 0.77 -1.91
C MET A 83 -3.40 -0.51 -2.52
N MET A 84 -3.04 -0.80 -3.77
CA MET A 84 -3.53 -1.94 -4.54
C MET A 84 -2.81 -3.26 -4.22
N THR A 85 -1.62 -3.21 -3.61
CA THR A 85 -0.78 -4.38 -3.31
C THR A 85 -1.53 -5.52 -2.59
N HIS A 86 -2.50 -5.19 -1.73
CA HIS A 86 -3.19 -6.19 -0.91
C HIS A 86 -4.63 -6.48 -1.36
N ILE A 87 -5.05 -6.03 -2.55
CA ILE A 87 -6.45 -6.09 -2.96
C ILE A 87 -7.01 -7.51 -3.03
N GLY A 88 -6.19 -8.47 -3.48
CA GLY A 88 -6.58 -9.88 -3.51
C GLY A 88 -6.87 -10.43 -2.12
N GLN A 89 -6.07 -10.07 -1.12
CA GLN A 89 -6.26 -10.49 0.28
C GLN A 89 -7.54 -9.87 0.87
N PHE A 90 -7.83 -8.59 0.59
CA PHE A 90 -9.09 -7.96 1.01
C PHE A 90 -10.31 -8.66 0.40
N LEU A 91 -10.27 -8.99 -0.90
CA LEU A 91 -11.39 -9.67 -1.53
C LEU A 91 -11.64 -11.04 -0.89
N LEU A 92 -10.57 -11.79 -0.60
CA LEU A 92 -10.68 -13.11 0.01
C LEU A 92 -11.22 -13.04 1.44
N ILE A 93 -10.80 -12.05 2.23
CA ILE A 93 -11.41 -11.75 3.55
C ILE A 93 -12.89 -11.41 3.40
N ALA A 94 -13.24 -10.60 2.39
CA ALA A 94 -14.61 -10.18 2.16
C ALA A 94 -15.53 -11.35 1.77
N ARG A 95 -15.01 -12.38 1.10
CA ARG A 95 -15.75 -13.60 0.75
C ARG A 95 -15.70 -14.68 1.83
N ALA A 96 -14.87 -14.56 2.86
CA ALA A 96 -14.69 -15.60 3.86
C ALA A 96 -15.99 -16.02 4.57
N SER A 97 -16.92 -15.07 4.79
CA SER A 97 -18.23 -15.33 5.41
C SER A 97 -19.15 -16.23 4.58
N GLU A 98 -18.92 -16.31 3.26
CA GLU A 98 -19.66 -17.24 2.37
C GLU A 98 -19.17 -18.70 2.55
N TYR A 99 -18.05 -18.91 3.26
CA TYR A 99 -17.45 -20.21 3.48
C TYR A 99 -17.18 -20.49 4.98
N PRO A 100 -18.22 -20.72 5.80
CA PRO A 100 -18.08 -20.88 7.27
C PRO A 100 -17.12 -22.01 7.69
N ALA A 101 -16.93 -23.03 6.86
CA ALA A 101 -15.99 -24.11 7.12
C ALA A 101 -14.52 -23.66 7.07
N MET A 102 -14.19 -22.66 6.25
CA MET A 102 -12.85 -22.06 6.20
C MET A 102 -12.60 -21.15 7.40
N GLU A 103 -13.64 -20.44 7.83
CA GLU A 103 -13.56 -19.53 8.96
C GLU A 103 -13.26 -20.24 10.29
N ARG A 104 -13.75 -21.47 10.46
CA ARG A 104 -13.50 -22.32 11.64
C ARG A 104 -12.04 -22.76 11.78
N ASN A 105 -11.24 -22.66 10.71
CA ASN A 105 -9.83 -23.03 10.73
C ASN A 105 -9.01 -21.90 10.09
N ILE A 106 -8.61 -20.96 10.93
CA ILE A 106 -7.94 -19.74 10.49
C ILE A 106 -6.61 -20.05 9.77
N ASP A 107 -5.85 -21.06 10.20
CA ASP A 107 -4.60 -21.48 9.56
C ASP A 107 -4.83 -22.02 8.14
N ARG A 108 -5.93 -22.75 7.92
CA ARG A 108 -6.34 -23.21 6.59
C ARG A 108 -6.76 -22.03 5.72
N PHE A 109 -7.47 -21.05 6.28
CA PHE A 109 -7.80 -19.82 5.56
C PHE A 109 -6.53 -19.04 5.17
N GLY A 110 -5.55 -18.93 6.07
CA GLY A 110 -4.27 -18.28 5.78
C GLY A 110 -3.54 -18.92 4.60
N ARG A 111 -3.41 -20.24 4.58
CA ARG A 111 -2.78 -20.98 3.46
C ARG A 111 -3.55 -20.83 2.15
N PHE A 112 -4.87 -20.78 2.22
CA PHE A 112 -5.70 -20.54 1.05
C PHE A 112 -5.47 -19.14 0.47
N VAL A 113 -5.41 -18.13 1.34
CA VAL A 113 -5.10 -16.75 0.93
C VAL A 113 -3.72 -16.69 0.31
N GLU A 114 -2.70 -17.26 0.94
CA GLU A 114 -1.33 -17.32 0.42
C GLU A 114 -1.28 -17.88 -1.02
N GLY A 115 -1.96 -19.00 -1.28
CA GLY A 115 -1.93 -19.63 -2.61
C GLY A 115 -2.78 -18.95 -3.70
N LEU A 116 -3.66 -18.01 -3.35
CA LEU A 116 -4.67 -17.48 -4.28
C LEU A 116 -4.67 -15.96 -4.43
N HIS A 117 -4.17 -15.22 -3.44
CA HIS A 117 -4.32 -13.76 -3.39
C HIS A 117 -3.73 -13.04 -4.59
N ASP A 118 -2.58 -13.46 -5.14
CA ASP A 118 -1.97 -12.82 -6.30
C ASP A 118 -2.87 -12.91 -7.55
N ARG A 119 -3.40 -14.11 -7.82
CA ARG A 119 -4.29 -14.34 -8.97
C ARG A 119 -5.60 -13.59 -8.83
N VAL A 120 -6.16 -13.55 -7.61
CA VAL A 120 -7.37 -12.79 -7.32
C VAL A 120 -7.10 -11.30 -7.43
N GLY A 121 -5.94 -10.84 -6.93
CA GLY A 121 -5.52 -9.44 -7.03
C GLY A 121 -5.42 -9.01 -8.49
N LEU A 122 -4.71 -9.76 -9.32
CA LEU A 122 -4.59 -9.48 -10.75
C LEU A 122 -5.96 -9.43 -11.43
N ALA A 123 -6.81 -10.44 -11.24
CA ALA A 123 -8.15 -10.46 -11.82
C ALA A 123 -9.00 -9.26 -11.38
N VAL A 124 -8.85 -8.82 -10.13
CA VAL A 124 -9.51 -7.62 -9.64
C VAL A 124 -8.99 -6.38 -10.35
N LEU A 125 -7.67 -6.21 -10.44
CA LEU A 125 -7.05 -5.05 -11.10
C LEU A 125 -7.38 -4.98 -12.58
N GLU A 126 -7.43 -6.11 -13.28
CA GLU A 126 -7.89 -6.22 -14.68
C GLU A 126 -9.34 -5.77 -14.83
N VAL A 127 -10.25 -6.23 -13.96
CA VAL A 127 -11.66 -5.80 -13.97
C VAL A 127 -11.81 -4.30 -13.71
N PHE A 128 -10.93 -3.73 -12.91
CA PHE A 128 -10.91 -2.30 -12.62
C PHE A 128 -10.24 -1.44 -13.70
N ASP A 129 -9.75 -2.04 -14.80
CA ASP A 129 -9.09 -1.35 -15.91
C ASP A 129 -7.95 -0.44 -15.41
N VAL A 130 -7.17 -0.98 -14.46
CA VAL A 130 -6.04 -0.27 -13.87
C VAL A 130 -4.96 -0.05 -14.95
N PRO A 131 -4.34 1.13 -15.03
CA PRO A 131 -3.29 1.39 -16.01
C PRO A 131 -2.17 0.34 -15.98
N GLU A 132 -1.69 -0.06 -17.16
CA GLU A 132 -0.61 -1.05 -17.33
C GLU A 132 0.63 -0.70 -16.50
N THR A 133 0.95 0.59 -16.37
CA THR A 133 2.05 1.05 -15.53
C THR A 133 1.94 0.64 -14.07
N ILE A 134 0.72 0.57 -13.51
CA ILE A 134 0.48 0.11 -12.15
C ILE A 134 0.50 -1.42 -12.09
N LEU A 135 -0.04 -2.11 -13.10
CA LEU A 135 0.03 -3.57 -13.19
C LEU A 135 1.49 -4.05 -13.21
N ASP A 136 2.33 -3.43 -14.04
CA ASP A 136 3.77 -3.71 -14.10
C ASP A 136 4.47 -3.43 -12.77
N GLY A 137 4.06 -2.36 -12.08
CA GLY A 137 4.56 -2.02 -10.75
C GLY A 137 4.19 -3.01 -9.64
N LEU A 138 3.16 -3.84 -9.87
CA LEU A 138 2.64 -4.83 -8.92
C LEU A 138 3.03 -6.27 -9.26
N ASP A 139 3.76 -6.48 -10.37
CA ASP A 139 4.17 -7.79 -10.81
C ASP A 139 5.22 -8.41 -9.86
N ALA A 140 4.76 -9.26 -8.95
CA ALA A 140 5.61 -9.99 -8.01
C ALA A 140 6.61 -10.95 -8.67
N GLY A 141 6.46 -11.25 -9.96
CA GLY A 141 7.40 -12.04 -10.75
C GLY A 141 8.67 -11.26 -11.15
N GLN A 142 8.63 -9.94 -11.10
CA GLN A 142 9.80 -9.11 -11.33
C GLN A 142 10.66 -9.08 -10.06
N GLY A 143 11.90 -9.53 -10.17
CA GLY A 143 12.87 -9.41 -9.08
C GLY A 143 13.39 -7.98 -8.96
N TYR A 144 14.09 -7.68 -7.87
CA TYR A 144 14.87 -6.44 -7.78
C TYR A 144 15.97 -6.44 -8.84
N THR A 145 16.09 -5.34 -9.58
CA THR A 145 17.01 -5.20 -10.72
C THR A 145 18.43 -4.79 -10.34
N GLY A 146 18.70 -4.49 -9.07
CA GLY A 146 20.04 -4.09 -8.59
C GLY A 146 20.35 -2.60 -8.72
N THR A 147 19.47 -1.79 -9.29
CA THR A 147 19.70 -0.34 -9.49
C THR A 147 19.38 0.47 -8.24
N TRP A 148 20.34 1.28 -7.78
CA TRP A 148 20.18 2.19 -6.64
C TRP A 148 20.51 3.65 -6.99
N PRO A 149 19.69 4.64 -6.58
CA PRO A 149 18.38 4.50 -5.94
C PRO A 149 17.36 3.79 -6.86
N PRO A 150 16.22 3.29 -6.33
CA PRO A 150 15.16 2.71 -7.14
C PRO A 150 14.78 3.66 -8.27
N ASP A 151 14.68 3.14 -9.50
CA ASP A 151 14.48 3.88 -10.75
C ASP A 151 13.15 3.56 -11.46
N SER A 152 12.36 2.62 -10.91
CA SER A 152 11.07 2.19 -11.43
C SER A 152 9.98 2.14 -10.36
N LEU A 153 8.71 2.15 -10.79
CA LEU A 153 7.57 1.96 -9.89
C LEU A 153 7.60 0.58 -9.22
N HIS A 154 7.98 -0.47 -9.95
CA HIS A 154 8.13 -1.82 -9.40
C HIS A 154 9.14 -1.85 -8.24
N SER A 155 10.35 -1.30 -8.44
CA SER A 155 11.37 -1.23 -7.39
C SER A 155 10.91 -0.40 -6.18
N ILE A 156 10.13 0.66 -6.40
CA ILE A 156 9.51 1.44 -5.31
C ILE A 156 8.51 0.59 -4.52
N VAL A 157 7.57 -0.08 -5.18
CA VAL A 157 6.52 -0.88 -4.52
C VAL A 157 7.13 -2.06 -3.75
N HIS A 158 8.12 -2.73 -4.35
CA HIS A 158 8.84 -3.82 -3.71
C HIS A 158 9.59 -3.34 -2.46
N LEU A 159 10.36 -2.25 -2.58
CA LEU A 159 11.06 -1.64 -1.44
C LEU A 159 10.08 -1.23 -0.33
N ALA A 160 9.00 -0.52 -0.68
CA ALA A 160 7.98 -0.07 0.26
C ALA A 160 7.34 -1.24 1.03
N SER A 161 7.06 -2.35 0.36
CA SER A 161 6.47 -3.57 0.97
C SER A 161 7.39 -4.23 1.99
N LEU A 162 8.70 -4.13 1.78
CA LEU A 162 9.74 -4.65 2.66
C LEU A 162 10.05 -3.73 3.84
N VAL A 163 10.08 -2.42 3.62
CA VAL A 163 10.41 -1.45 4.69
C VAL A 163 9.20 -1.06 5.55
N SER A 164 7.98 -1.40 5.11
CA SER A 164 6.76 -1.25 5.92
C SER A 164 6.93 -1.83 7.33
N GLU A 165 6.56 -1.02 8.31
CA GLU A 165 6.69 -1.36 9.74
C GLU A 165 5.57 -2.31 10.16
N HIS A 166 4.41 -2.23 9.51
CA HIS A 166 3.24 -3.03 9.82
C HIS A 166 3.30 -4.40 9.13
N PRO A 167 3.27 -5.51 9.89
CA PRO A 167 3.36 -6.86 9.31
C PRO A 167 2.12 -7.18 8.47
N ASN A 168 2.27 -8.08 7.49
CA ASN A 168 1.09 -8.68 6.88
C ASN A 168 0.45 -9.61 7.93
N PRO A 169 -0.84 -9.44 8.27
CA PRO A 169 -1.48 -10.28 9.29
C PRO A 169 -1.48 -11.78 8.92
N PHE A 170 -1.38 -12.12 7.63
CA PHE A 170 -1.24 -13.51 7.18
C PHE A 170 0.15 -14.10 7.44
N ASP A 171 1.21 -13.29 7.57
CA ASP A 171 2.55 -13.80 7.90
C ASP A 171 2.57 -14.43 9.29
N GLY A 172 2.06 -13.71 10.29
CA GLY A 172 1.98 -14.22 11.66
C GLY A 172 1.09 -15.47 11.77
N LEU A 173 0.00 -15.51 10.99
CA LEU A 173 -0.89 -16.67 10.92
C LEU A 173 -0.21 -17.92 10.36
N LEU A 174 0.76 -17.72 9.46
CA LEU A 174 1.54 -18.78 8.82
C LEU A 174 2.87 -19.05 9.54
N GLY A 175 3.13 -18.40 10.68
CA GLY A 175 4.40 -18.51 11.41
C GLY A 175 5.60 -17.90 10.67
N ARG A 176 5.35 -17.00 9.72
CA ARG A 176 6.36 -16.30 8.93
C ARG A 176 6.73 -14.97 9.60
N HIS A 177 8.02 -14.66 9.59
CA HIS A 177 8.55 -13.40 10.12
C HIS A 177 9.56 -12.81 9.14
N PRO A 178 9.09 -12.30 7.98
CA PRO A 178 10.00 -11.70 7.01
C PRO A 178 10.75 -10.51 7.65
N PRO A 179 12.04 -10.32 7.31
CA PRO A 179 12.78 -9.15 7.75
C PRO A 179 12.12 -7.88 7.21
N ARG A 180 12.12 -6.82 8.03
CA ARG A 180 11.42 -5.56 7.74
C ARG A 180 12.27 -4.36 8.12
N GLY A 181 11.91 -3.19 7.59
CA GLY A 181 12.63 -1.95 7.85
C GLY A 181 14.10 -2.07 7.42
N PRO A 182 15.07 -1.63 8.23
CA PRO A 182 16.50 -1.73 7.89
C PRO A 182 16.99 -3.17 7.67
N ALA A 183 16.39 -4.16 8.35
CA ALA A 183 16.77 -5.56 8.20
C ALA A 183 16.43 -6.12 6.81
N ALA A 184 15.50 -5.47 6.09
CA ALA A 184 15.14 -5.87 4.73
C ALA A 184 16.22 -5.53 3.68
N ALA A 185 17.25 -4.74 4.03
CA ALA A 185 18.38 -4.48 3.14
C ALA A 185 19.03 -5.78 2.61
N ALA A 186 19.09 -6.81 3.46
CA ALA A 186 19.64 -8.11 3.09
C ALA A 186 18.83 -8.83 1.99
N GLU A 187 17.50 -8.77 2.06
CA GLU A 187 16.60 -9.35 1.04
C GLU A 187 16.74 -8.64 -0.32
N LEU A 188 17.12 -7.36 -0.27
CA LEU A 188 17.34 -6.55 -1.46
C LEU A 188 18.75 -6.69 -2.03
N GLY A 189 19.64 -7.44 -1.38
CA GLY A 189 21.05 -7.51 -1.75
C GLY A 189 21.77 -6.16 -1.65
N MET A 190 21.32 -5.29 -0.73
CA MET A 190 21.81 -3.91 -0.59
C MET A 190 22.58 -3.68 0.72
N ASP A 191 23.48 -2.70 0.70
CA ASP A 191 24.14 -2.21 1.91
C ASP A 191 23.13 -1.42 2.77
N PRO A 192 22.93 -1.78 4.07
CA PRO A 192 22.15 -0.96 5.00
C PRO A 192 22.58 0.51 5.04
N GLY A 193 23.87 0.80 4.79
CA GLY A 193 24.41 2.16 4.74
C GLY A 193 23.83 3.04 3.63
N GLU A 194 23.32 2.45 2.55
CA GLU A 194 22.67 3.15 1.43
C GLU A 194 21.16 3.28 1.63
N LEU A 195 20.53 2.24 2.21
CA LEU A 195 19.09 2.22 2.49
C LEU A 195 18.69 3.23 3.57
N LEU A 196 19.46 3.29 4.67
CA LEU A 196 19.10 4.08 5.85
C LEU A 196 18.94 5.59 5.56
N PRO A 197 19.86 6.25 4.82
CA PRO A 197 19.68 7.65 4.45
C PRO A 197 18.42 7.90 3.63
N LEU A 198 18.10 7.03 2.66
CA LEU A 198 16.90 7.19 1.83
C LEU A 198 15.62 7.11 2.67
N LEU A 199 15.55 6.14 3.60
CA LEU A 199 14.40 5.99 4.48
C LEU A 199 14.27 7.16 5.45
N ALA A 200 15.39 7.64 6.01
CA ALA A 200 15.41 8.80 6.89
C ALA A 200 14.90 10.06 6.17
N ASP A 201 15.37 10.30 4.94
CA ASP A 201 14.96 11.44 4.12
C ASP A 201 13.49 11.37 3.67
N SER A 202 12.93 10.16 3.57
CA SER A 202 11.55 9.93 3.13
C SER A 202 10.55 9.88 4.30
N HIS A 203 11.03 9.83 5.55
CA HIS A 203 10.19 9.61 6.73
C HIS A 203 9.18 10.75 6.96
N GLU A 204 9.58 12.01 6.76
CA GLU A 204 8.70 13.16 6.95
C GLU A 204 7.52 13.13 5.98
N GLU A 205 7.78 12.86 4.69
CA GLU A 205 6.73 12.79 3.67
C GLU A 205 5.78 11.59 3.92
N ARG A 206 6.32 10.44 4.34
CA ARG A 206 5.49 9.31 4.78
C ARG A 206 4.57 9.71 5.93
N GLN A 207 5.10 10.38 6.96
CA GLN A 207 4.32 10.75 8.14
C GLN A 207 3.17 11.70 7.78
N GLN A 208 3.41 12.65 6.86
CA GLN A 208 2.37 13.55 6.37
C GLN A 208 1.18 12.81 5.72
N ILE A 209 1.45 11.76 4.93
CA ILE A 209 0.38 10.94 4.34
C ILE A 209 -0.38 10.15 5.42
N LEU A 210 0.32 9.55 6.38
CA LEU A 210 -0.30 8.81 7.48
C LEU A 210 -1.21 9.69 8.34
N ASP A 211 -0.79 10.92 8.62
CA ASP A 211 -1.58 11.88 9.39
C ASP A 211 -2.83 12.34 8.61
N ALA A 212 -2.70 12.52 7.29
CA ALA A 212 -3.82 12.88 6.42
C ALA A 212 -4.91 11.79 6.32
N VAL A 213 -4.55 10.52 6.49
CA VAL A 213 -5.49 9.38 6.48
C VAL A 213 -6.18 9.20 7.84
N ARG A 214 -5.60 9.73 8.92
CA ARG A 214 -6.13 9.63 10.30
C ARG A 214 -7.07 10.79 10.68
N GLY A 215 -6.98 11.92 9.98
CA GLY A 215 -7.82 13.11 10.18
C GLY A 215 -9.19 13.01 9.53
#